data_AF-A0A949IVC7-F1
#
_entry.id   AF-A0A949IVC7-F1
#
_cell.length_a   1.000
_cell.length_b   1.000
_cell.length_c   1.000
_cell.angle_alpha   90.00
_cell.angle_beta   90.00
_cell.angle_gamma   90.00
#
_symmetry.space_group_name_H-M   'P 1'
#
loop_
_entity.id
_entity.type
_entity.pdbx_description
1 polymer ?
#
loop_
_entity_poly.entity_id
_entity_poly.type
_entity_poly.pdbx_seq_one_letter_code
_entity_poly.pdbx_strand_id
1 'polypeptide(L)'
;GYRMLAERLFNDGETFTGGWNFGPYPEDIRSVGDVLTKLRETLPFELKLDAAPQPPEAKTLGLDIHKAEEKLGWRPRLRLDDAIRWTGAWYNTCTKSNSVEEMTLRQIEDYAELA
;
A
#
# COMPACT_ATOMS: atom_id res chain seq x y z
N GLY A 1 -10.20 -3.60 -0.62
CA GLY A 1 -10.55 -4.45 -1.77
C GLY A 1 -11.16 -5.76 -1.31
N TYR A 2 -10.34 -6.70 -0.85
CA TYR A 2 -10.77 -8.09 -0.57
C TYR A 2 -11.98 -8.24 0.34
N ARG A 3 -12.08 -7.48 1.45
CA ARG A 3 -13.25 -7.54 2.34
C ARG A 3 -14.56 -7.20 1.60
N MET A 4 -14.55 -6.13 0.82
CA MET A 4 -15.70 -5.67 0.03
C MET A 4 -16.04 -6.69 -1.08
N LEU A 5 -15.03 -7.24 -1.74
CA LEU A 5 -15.24 -8.29 -2.74
C LEU A 5 -15.86 -9.55 -2.12
N ALA A 6 -15.38 -9.97 -0.95
CA ALA A 6 -15.93 -11.13 -0.25
C ALA A 6 -17.41 -10.93 0.14
N GLU A 7 -17.75 -9.75 0.66
CA GLU A 7 -19.13 -9.38 0.97
C GLU A 7 -20.03 -9.38 -0.27
N ARG A 8 -19.56 -8.82 -1.39
CA ARG A 8 -20.28 -8.81 -2.67
C ARG A 8 -20.41 -10.18 -3.30
N LEU A 9 -19.39 -11.03 -3.20
CA LEU A 9 -19.46 -12.42 -3.66
C LEU A 9 -20.45 -13.25 -2.84
N PHE A 10 -20.55 -12.98 -1.54
CA PHE A 10 -21.51 -13.67 -0.68
C PHE A 10 -22.96 -13.28 -1.02
N ASN A 11 -23.22 -12.00 -1.25
CA ASN A 11 -24.57 -11.50 -1.52
C ASN A 11 -25.00 -11.68 -3.00
N ASP A 12 -24.08 -11.47 -3.95
CA ASP A 12 -24.37 -11.34 -5.39
C ASP A 12 -23.34 -12.10 -6.25
N GLY A 13 -22.99 -13.33 -5.86
CA GLY A 13 -21.84 -14.10 -6.36
C GLY A 13 -21.69 -14.22 -7.89
N GLU A 14 -22.78 -14.38 -8.63
CA GLU A 14 -22.74 -14.44 -10.11
C GLU A 14 -22.24 -13.13 -10.73
N THR A 15 -22.55 -11.98 -10.12
CA THR A 15 -22.18 -10.66 -10.63
C THR A 15 -20.70 -10.35 -10.38
N PHE A 16 -20.14 -10.86 -9.28
CA PHE A 16 -18.81 -10.48 -8.81
C PHE A 16 -17.73 -11.55 -9.01
N THR A 17 -18.06 -12.67 -9.65
CA THR A 17 -17.09 -13.73 -9.97
C THR A 17 -15.98 -13.28 -10.93
N GLY A 18 -14.82 -13.96 -10.86
CA GLY A 18 -13.67 -13.72 -11.73
C GLY A 18 -12.50 -12.96 -11.07
N GLY A 19 -11.53 -12.54 -11.88
CA GLY A 19 -10.33 -11.83 -11.43
C GLY A 19 -10.59 -10.37 -11.06
N TRP A 20 -9.90 -9.89 -10.02
CA TRP A 20 -9.98 -8.52 -9.52
C TRP A 20 -8.58 -8.00 -9.18
N ASN A 21 -8.28 -6.80 -9.69
CA ASN A 21 -7.07 -6.08 -9.35
C ASN A 21 -7.38 -5.02 -8.31
N PHE A 22 -6.52 -4.93 -7.30
CA PHE A 22 -6.51 -3.85 -6.32
C PHE A 22 -5.09 -3.32 -6.27
N GLY A 23 -4.92 -2.01 -6.38
CA GLY A 23 -3.62 -1.37 -6.45
C GLY A 23 -3.73 0.13 -6.27
N PRO A 24 -2.60 0.84 -6.11
CA PRO A 24 -2.61 2.29 -6.00
C PRO A 24 -3.02 2.94 -7.32
N TYR A 25 -3.33 4.24 -7.28
CA TYR A 25 -3.45 5.01 -8.50
C TYR A 25 -2.08 5.17 -9.19
N PRO A 26 -2.04 5.31 -10.53
CA PRO A 26 -0.79 5.54 -11.26
C PRO A 26 0.02 6.74 -10.75
N GLU A 27 -0.65 7.79 -10.27
CA GLU A 27 0.03 8.99 -9.72
C GLU A 27 0.74 8.73 -8.38
N ASP A 28 0.54 7.58 -7.76
CA ASP A 28 1.27 7.14 -6.56
C ASP A 28 2.46 6.24 -6.90
N ILE A 29 2.75 5.98 -8.19
CA ILE A 29 3.97 5.26 -8.58
C ILE A 29 5.18 6.19 -8.38
N ARG A 30 6.19 5.71 -7.65
CA ARG A 30 7.42 6.45 -7.33
C ARG A 30 8.66 5.59 -7.54
N SER A 31 9.81 6.25 -7.67
CA SER A 31 11.09 5.56 -7.69
C SER A 31 11.43 5.01 -6.30
N VAL A 32 12.31 4.01 -6.24
CA VAL A 32 12.85 3.50 -4.97
C VAL A 32 13.54 4.62 -4.19
N GLY A 33 14.23 5.54 -4.89
CA GLY A 33 14.91 6.68 -4.26
C GLY A 33 13.95 7.63 -3.53
N ASP A 34 12.79 7.91 -4.13
CA ASP A 34 11.76 8.76 -3.51
C ASP A 34 11.18 8.08 -2.26
N VAL A 35 10.88 6.78 -2.37
CA VAL A 35 10.36 5.98 -1.24
C VAL A 35 11.34 5.98 -0.07
N LEU A 36 12.63 5.73 -0.34
CA LEU A 36 13.68 5.73 0.69
C LEU A 36 13.88 7.11 1.32
N THR A 37 13.81 8.18 0.51
CA THR A 37 13.90 9.55 1.01
C THR A 37 12.78 9.84 2.00
N LYS A 38 11.54 9.46 1.66
CA LYS A 38 10.37 9.67 2.53
C LYS A 38 10.41 8.78 3.78
N LEU A 39 10.83 7.52 3.65
CA LEU A 39 10.90 6.57 4.75
C LEU A 39 11.86 7.02 5.86
N ARG A 40 12.94 7.71 5.52
CA ARG A 40 13.92 8.25 6.50
C ARG A 40 13.31 9.25 7.48
N GLU A 41 12.19 9.87 7.14
CA GLU A 41 11.50 10.80 8.05
C GLU A 41 10.94 10.09 9.29
N THR A 42 10.63 8.79 9.20
CA THR A 42 10.02 8.02 10.30
C THR A 42 10.84 6.85 10.79
N LEU A 43 11.79 6.35 9.98
CA LEU A 43 12.68 5.25 10.33
C LEU A 43 14.14 5.63 10.05
N PRO A 44 15.02 5.67 11.07
CA PRO A 44 16.44 5.94 10.83
C PRO A 44 17.14 4.71 10.25
N PHE A 45 17.90 4.90 9.16
CA PHE A 45 18.76 3.88 8.55
C PHE A 45 19.86 4.52 7.70
N GLU A 46 20.95 3.79 7.50
CA GLU A 46 22.01 4.18 6.57
C GLU A 46 21.65 3.73 5.14
N LEU A 47 21.87 4.59 4.14
CA LEU A 47 21.81 4.17 2.73
C LEU A 47 23.21 4.14 2.16
N LYS A 48 23.49 3.07 1.44
CA LYS A 48 24.64 2.96 0.55
C LYS A 48 24.11 2.72 -0.86
N LEU A 49 24.33 3.69 -1.74
CA LEU A 49 24.00 3.54 -3.16
C LEU A 49 25.09 2.71 -3.83
N ASP A 50 24.67 1.71 -4.60
CA ASP A 50 25.59 1.00 -5.49
C ASP A 50 25.73 1.79 -6.79
N ALA A 51 26.97 2.10 -7.16
CA ALA A 51 27.29 2.84 -8.38
C ALA A 51 27.63 1.88 -9.56
N ALA A 52 27.55 0.57 -9.34
CA ALA A 52 27.76 -0.41 -10.40
C ALA A 52 26.72 -0.23 -11.52
N PRO A 53 27.10 -0.42 -12.80
CA PRO A 53 26.17 -0.44 -13.91
C PRO A 53 25.04 -1.45 -13.67
N GLN A 54 23.80 -0.98 -13.71
CA GLN A 54 22.62 -1.81 -13.55
C GLN A 54 22.12 -2.28 -14.93
N PRO A 55 21.56 -3.50 -15.03
CA PRO A 55 20.88 -3.92 -16.25
C PRO A 55 19.69 -2.99 -16.55
N PRO A 56 19.31 -2.82 -17.82
CA PRO A 56 18.12 -2.04 -18.16
C PRO A 56 16.89 -2.65 -17.49
N GLU A 57 16.20 -1.85 -16.68
CA GLU A 57 14.95 -2.27 -16.06
C GLU A 57 13.83 -2.38 -17.11
N ALA A 58 12.96 -3.37 -16.94
CA ALA A 58 11.74 -3.47 -17.72
C ALA A 58 10.82 -2.28 -17.40
N LYS A 59 9.90 -1.95 -18.32
CA LYS A 59 8.85 -0.96 -18.04
C LYS A 59 8.04 -1.37 -16.81
N THR A 60 7.72 -0.40 -15.95
CA THR A 60 6.92 -0.62 -14.74
C THR A 60 5.62 -1.34 -15.07
N LEU A 61 5.38 -2.48 -14.43
CA LEU A 61 4.13 -3.21 -14.53
C LEU A 61 3.12 -2.62 -13.54
N GLY A 62 2.11 -1.95 -14.06
CA GLY A 62 0.95 -1.49 -13.28
C GLY A 62 -0.25 -2.41 -13.45
N LEU A 63 -1.12 -2.47 -12.45
CA LEU A 63 -2.42 -3.12 -12.57
C LEU A 63 -3.49 -2.08 -12.92
N ASP A 64 -4.38 -2.42 -13.86
CA ASP A 64 -5.60 -1.66 -14.09
C ASP A 64 -6.63 -2.01 -13.01
N ILE A 65 -7.04 -1.01 -12.23
CA ILE A 65 -7.99 -1.11 -11.12
C ILE A 65 -9.41 -0.64 -11.48
N HIS A 66 -9.65 -0.21 -12.73
CA HIS A 66 -10.90 0.42 -13.17
C HIS A 66 -12.12 -0.48 -12.90
N LYS A 67 -11.98 -1.80 -13.10
CA LYS A 67 -13.03 -2.78 -12.77
C LYS A 67 -13.45 -2.70 -11.29
N ALA A 68 -12.49 -2.59 -10.37
CA ALA A 68 -12.77 -2.49 -8.95
C ALA A 68 -13.46 -1.16 -8.59
N GLU A 69 -13.07 -0.06 -9.23
CA GLU A 69 -13.73 1.23 -9.05
C GLU A 69 -15.19 1.21 -9.55
N GLU A 70 -15.41 0.79 -10.80
CA GLU A 70 -16.74 0.85 -11.41
C GLU A 70 -17.73 -0.15 -10.81
N LYS A 71 -17.27 -1.37 -10.53
CA LYS A 71 -18.18 -2.47 -10.15
C LYS A 71 -18.32 -2.62 -8.65
N LEU A 72 -17.25 -2.41 -7.88
CA LEU A 72 -17.30 -2.50 -6.42
C LEU A 72 -17.47 -1.14 -5.74
N GLY A 73 -17.24 -0.03 -6.44
CA GLY A 73 -17.07 1.29 -5.81
C GLY A 73 -15.80 1.35 -4.97
N TRP A 74 -14.87 0.40 -5.14
CA TRP A 74 -13.64 0.34 -4.36
C TRP A 74 -12.64 1.36 -4.89
N ARG A 75 -12.01 2.12 -4.00
CA ARG A 75 -10.91 3.04 -4.33
C ARG A 75 -9.75 2.86 -3.35
N PRO A 76 -8.50 3.14 -3.75
CA PRO A 76 -7.38 3.29 -2.82
C PRO A 76 -7.64 4.44 -1.86
N ARG A 77 -7.60 4.18 -0.54
CA ARG A 77 -7.87 5.19 0.50
C ARG A 77 -6.60 5.80 1.10
N LEU A 78 -5.47 5.09 1.01
CA LEU A 78 -4.20 5.50 1.57
C LEU A 78 -3.25 5.89 0.43
N ARG A 79 -2.84 7.17 0.38
CA ARG A 79 -1.84 7.65 -0.58
C ARG A 79 -0.46 7.12 -0.21
N LEU A 80 0.44 7.02 -1.20
CA LEU A 80 1.76 6.43 -0.99
C LEU A 80 2.55 7.11 0.15
N ASP A 81 2.54 8.45 0.22
CA ASP A 81 3.29 9.18 1.25
C ASP A 81 2.85 8.81 2.67
N ASP A 82 1.54 8.64 2.89
CA ASP A 82 1.00 8.18 4.17
C ASP A 82 1.32 6.72 4.42
N ALA A 83 1.25 5.87 3.39
CA ALA A 83 1.64 4.46 3.50
C ALA A 83 3.10 4.32 3.95
N ILE A 84 4.03 5.06 3.34
CA ILE A 84 5.45 5.07 3.72
C ILE A 84 5.61 5.55 5.16
N ARG A 85 4.93 6.64 5.55
CA ARG A 85 4.96 7.18 6.91
C ARG A 85 4.49 6.14 7.93
N TRP A 86 3.37 5.48 7.66
CA TRP A 86 2.79 4.45 8.51
C TRP A 86 3.71 3.24 8.63
N THR A 87 4.29 2.78 7.53
CA THR A 87 5.25 1.67 7.50
C THR A 87 6.49 1.99 8.33
N GLY A 88 7.13 3.15 8.11
CA GLY A 88 8.33 3.51 8.85
C GLY A 88 8.08 3.70 10.35
N ALA A 89 6.95 4.31 10.72
CA ALA A 89 6.55 4.43 12.12
C ALA A 89 6.33 3.05 12.78
N TRP A 90 5.68 2.12 12.07
CA TRP A 90 5.44 0.76 12.56
C TRP A 90 6.75 0.01 12.82
N TYR A 91 7.69 0.04 11.86
CA TYR A 91 9.01 -0.58 12.04
C TYR A 91 9.81 0.07 13.16
N ASN A 92 9.78 1.40 13.26
CA ASN A 92 10.46 2.12 14.34
C ASN A 92 9.92 1.70 15.72
N THR A 93 8.60 1.53 15.88
CA THR A 93 7.99 1.00 17.10
C THR A 93 8.39 -0.46 17.37
N CYS A 94 8.38 -1.30 16.33
CA CYS A 94 8.77 -2.71 16.42
C CYS A 94 10.21 -2.91 16.90
N THR A 95 11.12 -2.02 16.50
CA THR A 95 12.52 -2.10 16.94
C THR A 95 12.76 -1.58 18.36
N LYS A 96 11.85 -0.75 18.89
CA LYS A 96 12.03 -0.05 20.19
C LYS A 96 11.18 -0.61 21.31
N SER A 97 10.11 -1.34 21.00
CA SER A 97 9.12 -1.79 21.98
C SER A 97 8.34 -3.01 21.49
N ASN A 98 7.69 -3.70 22.42
CA ASN A 98 6.78 -4.81 22.11
C ASN A 98 5.32 -4.37 21.86
N SER A 99 5.03 -3.07 21.70
CA SER A 99 3.66 -2.55 21.50
C SER A 99 3.19 -2.58 20.04
N VAL A 100 3.75 -3.49 19.24
CA VAL A 100 3.46 -3.63 17.81
C VAL A 100 2.00 -3.99 17.57
N GLU A 101 1.40 -4.81 18.45
CA GLU A 101 0.00 -5.17 18.37
C GLU A 101 -0.91 -3.94 18.52
N GLU A 102 -0.71 -3.13 19.56
CA GLU A 102 -1.48 -1.89 19.77
C GLU A 102 -1.37 -0.94 18.58
N MET A 103 -0.15 -0.75 18.05
CA MET A 103 0.04 0.10 16.88
C MET A 103 -0.62 -0.46 15.63
N THR A 104 -0.60 -1.78 15.44
CA THR A 104 -1.26 -2.44 14.29
C THR A 104 -2.77 -2.25 14.37
N LEU A 105 -3.37 -2.47 15.56
CA LEU A 105 -4.80 -2.28 15.78
C LEU A 105 -5.21 -0.82 15.54
N ARG A 106 -4.44 0.14 16.05
CA ARG A 106 -4.68 1.58 15.80
C ARG A 106 -4.63 1.91 14.31
N GLN A 107 -3.63 1.44 13.57
CA GLN A 107 -3.55 1.70 12.13
C GLN A 107 -4.71 1.04 11.34
N ILE A 108 -5.24 -0.09 11.80
CA ILE A 108 -6.44 -0.69 11.20
C ILE A 108 -7.66 0.23 11.40
N GLU A 109 -7.84 0.78 12.60
CA GLU A 109 -8.90 1.74 12.93
C GLU A 109 -8.75 3.03 12.10
N ASP A 110 -7.56 3.63 12.11
CA ASP A 110 -7.24 4.82 11.32
C ASP A 110 -7.57 4.59 9.84
N TYR A 111 -7.19 3.43 9.28
CA TYR A 111 -7.48 3.09 7.88
C TYR A 111 -8.97 2.91 7.61
N ALA A 112 -9.72 2.39 8.59
CA ALA A 112 -11.16 2.24 8.48
C ALA A 112 -11.87 3.60 8.38
N GLU A 113 -11.35 4.63 9.03
CA GLU A 113 -11.91 6.00 9.09
C GLU A 113 -11.53 6.92 7.93
N LEU A 114 -10.47 6.61 7.16
CA LEU A 114 -10.06 7.42 5.99
C LEU A 114 -11.23 7.65 5.01
N ALA A 115 -11.49 8.86 4.53
CA ALA A 115 -12.59 9.09 3.58
C ALA A 115 -12.46 8.26 2.28
#